data_AF-A0A3B3RP42-F1
#
_entry.id   AF-A0A3B3RP42-F1
#
_cell.length_a   1.000
_cell.length_b   1.000
_cell.length_c   1.000
_cell.angle_alpha   90.00
_cell.angle_beta   90.00
_cell.angle_gamma   90.00
#
_symmetry.space_group_name_H-M   'P 1'
#
loop_
_entity.id
_entity.type
_entity.pdbx_description
1 polymer ?
#
loop_
_entity_poly.entity_id
_entity_poly.type
_entity_poly.pdbx_seq_one_letter_code
_entity_poly.pdbx_strand_id
1 'polypeptide(L)'
;MQTVLTKGIAGIGKTVSVKKFVLDWAEGRENQDIEFIFTFPFRDLNRLKEKQYSLIELIYKFFSQIKEIENIKWNKTVFIFDGLDECRLPLKFNDNEIWNDETKPTTVDMLLTNLIAGNLLSSALIWITSRPAAANQIPNECIQQLTEVRGFNDTQKEQYFIKRFSDQTMSNKIFAYIKSSRTLFIMCHIPIFCWISATVLEQLLGKDVSKEIPQSLTQMYSHFLIVQIIKNRKYQGNCVTNSKILSMEDREIILKLGKLSFHALEKGNLIFYKEDLESCGIEASEATMYSHLCTEIIIEEFGIYQEKAYRFVHLSLQEYLAALYAFYLCTQEKINVLDPDSGAEEQETLSALHKSAIDKALQSRNGHLDLFLRFILGLSLESNKTFLQGSLMSKRNANWTAEDTVKYIKKMIKEEFSPDRIINLFHCLYEINDHSLVKEIHTYLKTRKPSKLKAYQCSALAFVLLMSEEMLDDFDLKTYNASDLGLERLLSVMRNCRSLNLSYNVLGDSGLRHLDPGLRSPNCRLQKLLLSGCHFTGAGCEVLASALGSNPSCLRELDLSYNDVGDRGVLVLCAELSSFSCKLENLK
;
A
#
# COMPACT_ATOMS: atom_id res chain seq x y z
N MET A 1 -18.44 14.66 19.92
CA MET A 1 -17.15 14.06 19.52
C MET A 1 -17.39 12.96 18.51
N GLN A 2 -16.78 13.07 17.32
CA GLN A 2 -16.78 12.03 16.29
C GLN A 2 -15.37 11.93 15.71
N THR A 3 -14.62 10.94 16.17
CA THR A 3 -13.31 10.57 15.64
C THR A 3 -13.48 9.52 14.56
N VAL A 4 -13.02 9.86 13.36
CA VAL A 4 -12.94 8.96 12.21
C VAL A 4 -11.48 8.54 12.05
N LEU A 5 -11.21 7.24 12.08
CA LEU A 5 -9.89 6.68 11.74
C LEU A 5 -9.92 6.03 10.37
N THR A 6 -9.12 6.55 9.44
CA THR A 6 -8.99 6.02 8.08
C THR A 6 -7.71 5.21 7.93
N LYS A 7 -7.85 3.90 7.70
CA LYS A 7 -6.76 2.97 7.41
C LYS A 7 -6.50 2.86 5.91
N GLY A 8 -5.27 2.50 5.55
CA GLY A 8 -4.94 2.14 4.17
C GLY A 8 -3.45 1.91 3.98
N ILE A 9 -3.10 1.08 3.00
CA ILE A 9 -1.69 0.75 2.69
C ILE A 9 -0.92 1.96 2.13
N ALA A 10 0.41 1.83 2.00
CA ALA A 10 1.25 2.89 1.44
C ALA A 10 0.83 3.21 -0.01
N GLY A 11 0.83 4.50 -0.38
CA GLY A 11 0.51 4.94 -1.73
C GLY A 11 -0.96 4.88 -2.14
N ILE A 12 -1.85 4.39 -1.27
CA ILE A 12 -3.27 4.15 -1.59
C ILE A 12 -4.10 5.44 -1.77
N GLY A 13 -3.55 6.59 -1.35
CA GLY A 13 -4.20 7.90 -1.53
C GLY A 13 -4.78 8.53 -0.26
N LYS A 14 -4.39 8.11 0.95
CA LYS A 14 -4.87 8.71 2.23
C LYS A 14 -4.65 10.23 2.29
N THR A 15 -3.38 10.67 2.21
CA THR A 15 -3.02 12.10 2.19
C THR A 15 -3.65 12.86 1.01
N VAL A 16 -3.82 12.22 -0.15
CA VAL A 16 -4.49 12.83 -1.30
C VAL A 16 -5.98 13.05 -1.01
N SER A 17 -6.62 12.12 -0.30
CA SER A 17 -8.02 12.23 0.12
C SER A 17 -8.21 13.38 1.11
N VAL A 18 -7.30 13.52 2.09
CA VAL A 18 -7.26 14.68 3.01
C VAL A 18 -7.13 15.98 2.23
N LYS A 19 -6.16 16.07 1.31
CA LYS A 19 -5.97 17.28 0.49
C LYS A 19 -7.18 17.60 -0.37
N LYS A 20 -7.83 16.59 -0.96
CA LYS A 20 -9.04 16.77 -1.78
C LYS A 20 -10.20 17.27 -0.94
N PHE A 21 -10.42 16.70 0.24
CA PHE A 21 -11.44 17.16 1.20
C PHE A 21 -11.25 18.63 1.58
N VAL A 22 -10.01 19.01 1.94
CA VAL A 22 -9.67 20.40 2.28
C VAL A 22 -9.87 21.32 1.07
N LEU A 23 -9.46 20.89 -0.13
CA LEU A 23 -9.61 21.67 -1.37
C LEU A 23 -11.08 21.89 -1.73
N ASP A 24 -11.92 20.85 -1.63
CA ASP A 24 -13.36 20.97 -1.90
C ASP A 24 -14.08 21.88 -0.93
N TRP A 25 -13.68 21.84 0.35
CA TRP A 25 -14.14 22.78 1.36
C TRP A 25 -13.71 24.22 1.04
N ALA A 26 -12.42 24.42 0.75
CA ALA A 26 -11.86 25.74 0.46
C ALA A 26 -12.44 26.38 -0.82
N GLU A 27 -12.82 25.57 -1.81
CA GLU A 27 -13.45 26.03 -3.05
C GLU A 27 -14.99 26.10 -2.98
N GLY A 28 -15.58 25.88 -1.81
CA GLY A 28 -17.02 26.02 -1.61
C GLY A 28 -17.88 24.89 -2.20
N ARG A 29 -17.26 23.76 -2.60
CA ARG A 29 -17.95 22.68 -3.31
C ARG A 29 -18.67 21.70 -2.39
N GLU A 30 -18.04 21.33 -1.28
CA GLU A 30 -18.59 20.37 -0.31
C GLU A 30 -18.30 20.82 1.13
N ASN A 31 -18.98 20.22 2.11
CA ASN A 31 -18.71 20.37 3.55
C ASN A 31 -18.78 21.81 4.09
N GLN A 32 -19.68 22.63 3.53
CA GLN A 32 -19.84 24.05 3.91
C GLN A 32 -20.53 24.26 5.27
N ASP A 33 -20.95 23.17 5.92
CA ASP A 33 -21.36 23.14 7.31
C ASP A 33 -20.17 23.28 8.29
N ILE A 34 -18.94 23.03 7.81
CA ILE A 34 -17.68 23.17 8.56
C ILE A 34 -17.11 24.58 8.38
N GLU A 35 -16.81 25.23 9.49
CA GLU A 35 -16.29 26.61 9.53
C GLU A 35 -14.76 26.65 9.46
N PHE A 36 -14.10 25.68 10.10
CA PHE A 36 -12.63 25.60 10.12
C PHE A 36 -12.14 24.16 9.92
N ILE A 37 -11.10 24.01 9.10
CA ILE A 37 -10.34 22.76 8.98
C ILE A 37 -8.88 23.03 9.33
N PHE A 38 -8.38 22.33 10.35
CA PHE A 38 -6.97 22.36 10.73
C PHE A 38 -6.32 21.02 10.43
N THR A 39 -5.39 21.01 9.46
CA THR A 39 -4.66 19.79 9.08
C THR A 39 -3.27 19.76 9.70
N PHE A 40 -3.00 18.74 10.50
CA PHE A 40 -1.73 18.50 11.17
C PHE A 40 -1.13 17.17 10.72
N PRO A 41 -0.08 17.16 9.89
CA PRO A 41 0.68 15.95 9.66
C PRO A 41 1.37 15.52 10.97
N PHE A 42 1.22 14.25 11.39
CA PHE A 42 1.90 13.75 12.59
C PHE A 42 3.42 13.93 12.53
N ARG A 43 3.98 13.90 11.30
CA ARG A 43 5.41 14.19 11.05
C ARG A 43 5.83 15.53 11.68
N ASP A 44 4.99 16.55 11.58
CA ASP A 44 5.32 17.91 11.98
C ASP A 44 5.13 18.07 13.50
N LEU A 45 4.16 17.34 14.07
CA LEU A 45 3.92 17.29 15.51
C LEU A 45 5.06 16.63 16.29
N ASN A 46 5.75 15.65 15.70
CA ASN A 46 6.92 15.00 16.31
C ASN A 46 8.02 16.00 16.70
N ARG A 47 8.14 17.12 15.98
CA ARG A 47 9.16 18.16 16.22
C ARG A 47 8.87 18.97 17.48
N LEU A 48 7.65 18.90 17.99
CA LEU A 48 7.16 19.66 19.13
C LEU A 48 7.10 18.83 20.43
N LYS A 49 7.55 17.57 20.37
CA LYS A 49 7.60 16.58 21.47
C LYS A 49 8.05 17.14 22.82
N GLU A 50 9.10 17.97 22.83
CA GLU A 50 9.78 18.42 24.05
C GLU A 50 9.35 19.82 24.50
N LYS A 51 8.38 20.42 23.80
CA LYS A 51 7.91 21.79 24.06
C LYS A 51 6.49 21.76 24.59
N GLN A 52 6.14 22.79 25.36
CA GLN A 52 4.78 22.99 25.85
C GLN A 52 4.08 24.06 25.03
N TYR A 53 2.82 23.81 24.69
CA TYR A 53 1.94 24.72 23.97
C TYR A 53 0.53 24.62 24.52
N SER A 54 -0.22 25.70 24.49
CA SER A 54 -1.68 25.60 24.53
C SER A 54 -2.20 25.11 23.18
N LEU A 55 -3.45 24.64 23.10
CA LEU A 55 -4.03 24.23 21.82
C LEU A 55 -4.11 25.42 20.87
N ILE A 56 -4.47 26.60 21.38
CA ILE A 56 -4.54 27.84 20.60
C ILE A 56 -3.16 28.24 20.06
N GLU A 57 -2.13 28.18 20.91
CA GLU A 57 -0.74 28.47 20.49
C GLU A 57 -0.27 27.49 19.42
N LEU A 58 -0.60 26.20 19.57
CA LEU A 58 -0.28 25.17 18.59
C LEU A 58 -0.95 25.48 17.24
N ILE A 59 -2.24 25.82 17.23
CA ILE A 59 -2.95 26.19 16.00
C ILE A 59 -2.32 27.44 15.37
N TYR A 60 -2.09 28.50 16.13
CA TYR A 60 -1.47 29.74 15.63
C TYR A 60 -0.03 29.55 15.13
N LYS A 61 0.66 28.51 15.59
CA LYS A 61 1.98 28.13 15.10
C LYS A 61 1.92 27.57 13.68
N PHE A 62 0.93 26.73 13.37
CA PHE A 62 0.75 26.13 12.05
C PHE A 62 -0.05 27.01 11.08
N PHE A 63 -0.90 27.89 11.62
CA PHE A 63 -1.83 28.72 10.86
C PHE A 63 -1.72 30.18 11.34
N SER A 64 -0.59 30.83 11.04
CA SER A 64 -0.32 32.20 11.51
C SER A 64 -1.35 33.23 11.04
N GLN A 65 -2.02 32.96 9.92
CA GLN A 65 -3.03 33.82 9.29
C GLN A 65 -4.31 33.96 10.13
N ILE A 66 -4.61 33.00 11.02
CA ILE A 66 -5.83 33.04 11.83
C ILE A 66 -5.64 33.78 13.17
N LYS A 67 -4.44 34.31 13.45
CA LYS A 67 -4.17 35.11 14.66
C LYS A 67 -5.04 36.37 14.74
N GLU A 68 -5.58 36.82 13.62
CA GLU A 68 -6.45 38.01 13.52
C GLU A 68 -7.93 37.69 13.79
N ILE A 69 -8.31 36.41 13.92
CA ILE A 69 -9.68 35.98 14.14
C ILE A 69 -9.96 35.89 15.65
N GLU A 70 -10.75 36.82 16.18
CA GLU A 70 -11.25 36.75 17.55
C GLU A 70 -12.45 35.79 17.66
N ASN A 71 -12.49 34.97 18.72
CA ASN A 71 -13.61 34.09 19.10
C ASN A 71 -13.94 32.94 18.12
N ILE A 72 -12.98 32.04 17.88
CA ILE A 72 -13.21 30.79 17.13
C ILE A 72 -14.22 29.90 17.88
N LYS A 73 -15.33 29.54 17.23
CA LYS A 73 -16.27 28.54 17.75
C LYS A 73 -15.88 27.14 17.29
N TRP A 74 -15.51 26.28 18.25
CA TRP A 74 -15.01 24.92 17.99
C TRP A 74 -16.09 23.89 17.62
N ASN A 75 -17.35 24.27 17.57
CA ASN A 75 -18.48 23.36 17.31
C ASN A 75 -18.67 23.02 15.82
N LYS A 76 -17.93 23.68 14.92
CA LYS A 76 -17.91 23.43 13.47
C LYS A 76 -16.47 23.31 12.95
N THR A 77 -15.60 22.72 13.76
CA THR A 77 -14.18 22.58 13.45
C THR A 77 -13.81 21.13 13.23
N VAL A 78 -13.05 20.86 12.17
CA VAL A 78 -12.42 19.56 11.91
C VAL A 78 -10.93 19.66 12.15
N PHE A 79 -10.42 18.77 12.99
CA PHE A 79 -8.99 18.52 13.15
C PHE A 79 -8.60 17.27 12.36
N ILE A 80 -7.75 17.43 11.35
CA ILE A 80 -7.27 16.32 10.53
C ILE A 80 -5.83 16.00 10.92
N PHE A 81 -5.58 14.81 11.44
CA PHE A 81 -4.25 14.31 11.75
C PHE A 81 -3.78 13.30 10.71
N ASP A 82 -2.90 13.72 9.80
CA ASP A 82 -2.46 12.91 8.66
C ASP A 82 -1.18 12.11 8.97
N GLY A 83 -1.22 10.80 8.74
CA GLY A 83 -0.04 9.92 8.80
C GLY A 83 0.39 9.49 10.19
N LEU A 84 -0.51 8.89 10.99
CA LEU A 84 -0.20 8.35 12.32
C LEU A 84 0.95 7.32 12.31
N ASP A 85 1.18 6.63 11.20
CA ASP A 85 2.35 5.76 11.02
C ASP A 85 3.70 6.49 11.07
N GLU A 86 3.68 7.82 10.91
CA GLU A 86 4.84 8.69 11.08
C GLU A 86 4.94 9.24 12.51
N CYS A 87 3.98 8.95 13.42
CA CYS A 87 3.96 9.49 14.79
C CYS A 87 5.06 8.86 15.66
N ARG A 88 5.77 9.72 16.39
CA ARG A 88 6.82 9.39 17.39
C ARG A 88 6.46 9.88 18.79
N LEU A 89 5.31 10.54 18.95
CA LEU A 89 4.79 10.92 20.25
C LEU A 89 4.36 9.65 21.00
N PRO A 90 4.50 9.61 22.33
CA PRO A 90 4.23 8.39 23.09
C PRO A 90 2.75 8.00 23.14
N LEU A 91 1.84 8.94 22.86
CA LEU A 91 0.38 8.81 22.84
C LEU A 91 -0.15 8.12 24.10
N LYS A 92 0.18 8.67 25.27
CA LYS A 92 -0.14 8.04 26.56
C LYS A 92 -1.57 8.28 27.01
N PHE A 93 -2.54 7.69 26.30
CA PHE A 93 -3.97 7.83 26.60
C PHE A 93 -4.36 7.47 28.04
N ASN A 94 -3.67 6.51 28.66
CA ASN A 94 -3.98 6.04 30.01
C ASN A 94 -3.15 6.71 31.12
N ASP A 95 -1.98 7.27 30.79
CA ASP A 95 -1.08 7.85 31.79
C ASP A 95 -1.18 9.39 31.83
N ASN A 96 -1.67 10.01 30.77
CA ASN A 96 -1.81 11.47 30.73
C ASN A 96 -3.00 11.93 31.59
N GLU A 97 -2.81 13.06 32.25
CA GLU A 97 -3.88 13.71 33.00
C GLU A 97 -4.98 14.22 32.07
N ILE A 98 -6.20 14.29 32.60
CA ILE A 98 -7.34 14.88 31.89
C ILE A 98 -7.07 16.37 31.72
N TRP A 99 -7.02 16.82 30.47
CA TRP A 99 -6.77 18.20 30.10
C TRP A 99 -7.94 18.76 29.28
N ASN A 100 -8.56 19.83 29.78
CA ASN A 100 -9.80 20.38 29.21
C ASN A 100 -9.72 21.89 28.91
N ASP A 101 -8.57 22.52 29.12
CA ASP A 101 -8.36 23.96 28.93
C ASP A 101 -7.49 24.20 27.70
N GLU A 102 -8.07 24.79 26.65
CA GLU A 102 -7.39 25.06 25.37
C GLU A 102 -6.38 26.21 25.45
N THR A 103 -6.42 27.02 26.51
CA THR A 103 -5.57 28.21 26.69
C THR A 103 -4.30 27.93 27.48
N LYS A 104 -4.28 26.85 28.28
CA LYS A 104 -3.14 26.52 29.14
C LYS A 104 -2.08 25.68 28.40
N PRO A 105 -0.79 26.00 28.57
CA PRO A 105 0.29 25.20 27.99
C PRO A 105 0.40 23.79 28.59
N THR A 106 0.58 22.80 27.73
CA THR A 106 0.91 21.42 28.09
C THR A 106 1.72 20.75 26.97
N THR A 107 2.15 19.50 27.15
CA THR A 107 2.88 18.77 26.11
C THR A 107 1.96 18.47 24.93
N VAL A 108 2.54 18.38 23.73
CA VAL A 108 1.79 18.01 22.51
C VAL A 108 1.14 16.63 22.64
N ASP A 109 1.80 15.71 23.35
CA ASP A 109 1.22 14.40 23.66
C ASP A 109 -0.08 14.51 24.47
N MET A 110 -0.07 15.34 25.52
CA MET A 110 -1.23 15.56 26.39
C MET A 110 -2.36 16.28 25.66
N LEU A 111 -2.04 17.25 24.79
CA LEU A 111 -3.02 17.91 23.92
C LEU A 111 -3.70 16.89 22.98
N LEU A 112 -2.91 16.11 22.24
CA LEU A 112 -3.44 15.17 21.24
C LEU A 112 -4.27 14.07 21.88
N THR A 113 -3.77 13.44 22.95
CA THR A 113 -4.49 12.38 23.64
C THR A 113 -5.82 12.87 24.21
N ASN A 114 -5.86 14.06 24.83
CA ASN A 114 -7.10 14.63 25.35
C ASN A 114 -8.06 15.14 24.27
N LEU A 115 -7.54 15.65 23.15
CA LEU A 115 -8.37 16.00 21.98
C LEU A 115 -9.00 14.73 21.37
N ILE A 116 -8.19 13.71 21.10
CA ILE A 116 -8.63 12.43 20.52
C ILE A 116 -9.53 11.63 21.47
N ALA A 117 -9.39 11.79 22.79
CA ALA A 117 -10.29 11.20 23.78
C ALA A 117 -11.56 12.03 24.02
N GLY A 118 -11.63 13.28 23.52
CA GLY A 118 -12.77 14.18 23.68
C GLY A 118 -12.82 14.96 25.00
N ASN A 119 -11.76 14.91 25.80
CA ASN A 119 -11.62 15.71 27.02
C ASN A 119 -11.37 17.18 26.71
N LEU A 120 -10.67 17.46 25.60
CA LEU A 120 -10.39 18.77 25.06
C LEU A 120 -11.23 18.99 23.79
N LEU A 121 -11.97 20.11 23.72
CA LEU A 121 -12.87 20.42 22.60
C LEU A 121 -13.84 19.28 22.23
N SER A 122 -14.69 18.84 23.17
CA SER A 122 -15.59 17.69 23.00
C SER A 122 -16.57 17.76 21.81
N SER A 123 -16.81 18.97 21.27
CA SER A 123 -17.62 19.19 20.07
C SER A 123 -16.86 19.06 18.75
N ALA A 124 -15.54 18.99 18.78
CA ALA A 124 -14.72 18.94 17.57
C ALA A 124 -14.86 17.60 16.82
N LEU A 125 -14.71 17.69 15.50
CA LEU A 125 -14.63 16.52 14.61
C LEU A 125 -13.16 16.19 14.40
N ILE A 126 -12.81 14.90 14.48
CA ILE A 126 -11.41 14.47 14.36
C ILE A 126 -11.31 13.45 13.25
N TRP A 127 -10.37 13.65 12.34
CA TRP A 127 -10.08 12.71 11.27
C TRP A 127 -8.61 12.31 11.30
N ILE A 128 -8.34 11.05 11.57
CA ILE A 128 -6.98 10.49 11.64
C ILE A 128 -6.75 9.59 10.44
N THR A 129 -5.62 9.72 9.74
CA THR A 129 -5.20 8.75 8.72
C THR A 129 -4.03 7.91 9.22
N SER A 130 -4.02 6.61 8.89
CA SER A 130 -2.96 5.71 9.36
C SER A 130 -2.76 4.50 8.45
N ARG A 131 -1.58 3.87 8.54
CA ARG A 131 -1.41 2.48 8.07
C ARG A 131 -2.02 1.50 9.08
N PRO A 132 -2.50 0.33 8.63
CA PRO A 132 -3.12 -0.65 9.53
C PRO A 132 -2.30 -0.98 10.79
N ALA A 133 -0.98 -1.12 10.66
CA ALA A 133 -0.10 -1.46 11.79
C ALA A 133 0.01 -0.36 12.86
N ALA A 134 -0.07 0.92 12.47
CA ALA A 134 0.06 2.04 13.40
C ALA A 134 -1.29 2.47 14.02
N ALA A 135 -2.40 2.05 13.42
CA ALA A 135 -3.74 2.38 13.90
C ALA A 135 -4.04 1.90 15.32
N ASN A 136 -3.37 0.84 15.78
CA ASN A 136 -3.56 0.30 17.13
C ASN A 136 -2.97 1.20 18.24
N GLN A 137 -2.26 2.28 17.87
CA GLN A 137 -1.81 3.29 18.83
C GLN A 137 -2.97 4.13 19.39
N ILE A 138 -4.13 4.15 18.71
CA ILE A 138 -5.33 4.83 19.19
C ILE A 138 -6.25 3.80 19.85
N PRO A 139 -6.67 4.00 21.10
CA PRO A 139 -7.63 3.12 21.77
C PRO A 139 -8.95 3.02 20.98
N ASN A 140 -9.54 1.82 20.92
CA ASN A 140 -10.76 1.58 20.15
C ASN A 140 -11.94 2.39 20.70
N GLU A 141 -11.95 2.69 21.99
CA GLU A 141 -12.99 3.48 22.67
C GLU A 141 -13.01 4.94 22.17
N CYS A 142 -11.87 5.43 21.68
CA CYS A 142 -11.74 6.78 21.13
C CYS A 142 -12.22 6.87 19.66
N ILE A 143 -12.48 5.75 19.00
CA ILE A 143 -12.78 5.69 17.56
C ILE A 143 -14.29 5.41 17.37
N GLN A 144 -15.02 6.39 16.86
CA GLN A 144 -16.45 6.21 16.56
C GLN A 144 -16.66 5.56 15.19
N GLN A 145 -15.80 5.88 14.22
CA GLN A 145 -15.92 5.32 12.88
C GLN A 145 -14.56 4.90 12.32
N LEU A 146 -14.48 3.66 11.85
CA LEU A 146 -13.32 3.15 11.13
C LEU A 146 -13.63 3.08 9.63
N THR A 147 -12.78 3.71 8.83
CA THR A 147 -12.87 3.70 7.37
C THR A 147 -11.58 3.14 6.76
N GLU A 148 -11.67 2.66 5.52
CA GLU A 148 -10.53 2.10 4.80
C GLU A 148 -10.45 2.67 3.38
N VAL A 149 -9.31 3.25 3.00
CA VAL A 149 -9.03 3.61 1.61
C VAL A 149 -8.57 2.36 0.88
N ARG A 150 -9.39 1.92 -0.07
CA ARG A 150 -9.20 0.69 -0.85
C ARG A 150 -8.66 0.93 -2.26
N GLY A 151 -8.10 2.10 -2.58
CA GLY A 151 -7.50 2.35 -3.89
C GLY A 151 -8.49 2.37 -5.06
N PHE A 152 -7.98 2.18 -6.27
CA PHE A 152 -8.76 2.23 -7.50
C PHE A 152 -9.43 0.90 -7.84
N ASN A 153 -10.72 0.97 -8.12
CA ASN A 153 -11.45 -0.08 -8.81
C ASN A 153 -11.09 -0.11 -10.31
N ASP A 154 -11.57 -1.09 -11.07
CA ASP A 154 -11.13 -1.28 -12.46
C ASP A 154 -11.54 -0.12 -13.37
N THR A 155 -12.72 0.45 -13.16
CA THR A 155 -13.20 1.64 -13.87
C THR A 155 -12.39 2.89 -13.52
N GLN A 156 -12.02 3.05 -12.25
CA GLN A 156 -11.18 4.17 -11.79
C GLN A 156 -9.76 4.09 -12.35
N LYS A 157 -9.20 2.87 -12.51
CA LYS A 157 -7.90 2.69 -13.20
C LYS A 157 -8.00 3.22 -14.63
N GLU A 158 -9.02 2.81 -15.38
CA GLU A 158 -9.26 3.29 -16.75
C GLU A 158 -9.42 4.81 -16.80
N GLN A 159 -10.28 5.37 -15.95
CA GLN A 159 -10.51 6.80 -15.86
C GLN A 159 -9.24 7.58 -15.51
N TYR A 160 -8.38 7.04 -14.64
CA TYR A 160 -7.10 7.66 -14.32
C TYR A 160 -6.23 7.80 -15.57
N PHE A 161 -6.03 6.73 -16.34
CA PHE A 161 -5.20 6.77 -17.54
C PHE A 161 -5.83 7.68 -18.62
N ILE A 162 -7.16 7.65 -18.77
CA ILE A 162 -7.89 8.57 -19.67
C ILE A 162 -7.64 10.03 -19.29
N LYS A 163 -7.79 10.39 -18.01
CA LYS A 163 -7.61 11.78 -17.54
C LYS A 163 -6.16 12.24 -17.52
N ARG A 164 -5.19 11.32 -17.46
CA ARG A 164 -3.76 11.63 -17.33
C ARG A 164 -3.12 12.14 -18.62
N PHE A 165 -3.66 11.79 -19.79
CA PHE A 165 -3.08 12.14 -21.08
C PHE A 165 -4.07 12.92 -21.93
N SER A 166 -3.63 14.03 -22.51
CA SER A 166 -4.44 14.81 -23.46
C SER A 166 -4.62 14.07 -24.79
N ASP A 167 -3.66 13.24 -25.20
CA ASP A 167 -3.75 12.38 -26.39
C ASP A 167 -4.47 11.06 -26.05
N GLN A 168 -5.71 10.95 -26.54
CA GLN A 168 -6.54 9.77 -26.32
C GLN A 168 -5.97 8.50 -26.99
N THR A 169 -5.23 8.63 -28.08
CA THR A 169 -4.61 7.48 -28.76
C THR A 169 -3.48 6.90 -27.90
N MET A 170 -2.63 7.77 -27.36
CA MET A 170 -1.58 7.37 -26.42
C MET A 170 -2.18 6.78 -25.13
N SER A 171 -3.21 7.42 -24.59
CA SER A 171 -3.95 6.93 -23.42
C SER A 171 -4.47 5.51 -23.62
N ASN A 172 -5.18 5.26 -24.73
CA ASN A 172 -5.73 3.95 -25.06
C ASN A 172 -4.63 2.89 -25.25
N LYS A 173 -3.50 3.24 -25.88
CA LYS A 173 -2.34 2.34 -26.04
C LYS A 173 -1.72 1.96 -24.70
N ILE A 174 -1.50 2.94 -23.81
CA ILE A 174 -0.94 2.73 -22.47
C ILE A 174 -1.89 1.86 -21.64
N PHE A 175 -3.18 2.18 -21.64
CA PHE A 175 -4.16 1.42 -20.86
C PHE A 175 -4.32 -0.01 -21.38
N ALA A 176 -4.33 -0.22 -22.70
CA ALA A 176 -4.34 -1.55 -23.30
C ALA A 176 -3.13 -2.39 -22.86
N TYR A 177 -1.94 -1.77 -22.81
CA TYR A 177 -0.75 -2.44 -22.30
C TYR A 177 -0.89 -2.80 -20.81
N ILE A 178 -1.32 -1.87 -19.96
CA ILE A 178 -1.54 -2.13 -18.54
C ILE A 178 -2.54 -3.26 -18.33
N LYS A 179 -3.61 -3.31 -19.14
CA LYS A 179 -4.60 -4.38 -19.10
C LYS A 179 -4.04 -5.74 -19.56
N SER A 180 -3.11 -5.75 -20.52
CA SER A 180 -2.42 -6.96 -20.99
C SER A 180 -1.42 -7.56 -19.99
N SER A 181 -1.00 -6.79 -18.98
CA SER A 181 -0.12 -7.29 -17.92
C SER A 181 -0.88 -7.38 -16.61
N ARG A 182 -1.26 -8.61 -16.23
CA ARG A 182 -2.05 -8.84 -15.02
C ARG A 182 -1.37 -8.33 -13.75
N THR A 183 -0.05 -8.50 -13.64
CA THR A 183 0.74 -7.97 -12.52
C THR A 183 0.62 -6.45 -12.42
N LEU A 184 0.84 -5.73 -13.52
CA LEU A 184 0.76 -4.27 -13.52
C LEU A 184 -0.67 -3.78 -13.28
N PHE A 185 -1.66 -4.45 -13.85
CA PHE A 185 -3.08 -4.12 -13.66
C PHE A 185 -3.53 -4.27 -12.20
N ILE A 186 -3.08 -5.32 -11.51
CA ILE A 186 -3.35 -5.53 -10.09
C ILE A 186 -2.65 -4.45 -9.27
N MET A 187 -1.39 -4.13 -9.58
CA MET A 187 -0.66 -3.09 -8.87
C MET A 187 -1.26 -1.70 -9.05
N CYS A 188 -1.81 -1.39 -10.21
CA CYS A 188 -2.57 -0.14 -10.48
C CYS A 188 -3.82 0.02 -9.61
N HIS A 189 -4.19 -0.97 -8.79
CA HIS A 189 -5.12 -0.74 -7.67
C HIS A 189 -4.62 0.35 -6.72
N ILE A 190 -3.30 0.47 -6.54
CA ILE A 190 -2.69 1.51 -5.71
C ILE A 190 -2.31 2.68 -6.63
N PRO A 191 -2.90 3.88 -6.46
CA PRO A 191 -2.78 5.00 -7.40
C PRO A 191 -1.35 5.41 -7.75
N ILE A 192 -0.40 5.31 -6.80
CA ILE A 192 1.00 5.64 -7.07
C ILE A 192 1.59 4.79 -8.20
N PHE A 193 1.19 3.51 -8.31
CA PHE A 193 1.64 2.65 -9.40
C PHE A 193 1.03 3.07 -10.74
N CYS A 194 -0.20 3.60 -10.76
CA CYS A 194 -0.75 4.21 -11.97
C CYS A 194 0.10 5.39 -12.45
N TRP A 195 0.54 6.25 -11.53
CA TRP A 195 1.41 7.38 -11.84
C TRP A 195 2.78 6.97 -12.37
N ILE A 196 3.43 6.00 -11.71
CA ILE A 196 4.73 5.45 -12.15
C ILE A 196 4.59 4.81 -13.53
N SER A 197 3.61 3.92 -13.71
CA SER A 197 3.36 3.24 -14.98
C SER A 197 3.02 4.20 -16.11
N ALA A 198 2.15 5.20 -15.86
CA ALA A 198 1.84 6.25 -16.83
C ALA A 198 3.11 7.00 -17.25
N THR A 199 3.94 7.40 -16.30
CA THR A 199 5.17 8.16 -16.56
C THR A 199 6.18 7.36 -17.38
N VAL A 200 6.36 6.07 -17.08
CA VAL A 200 7.27 5.19 -17.80
C VAL A 200 6.77 4.89 -19.22
N LEU A 201 5.51 4.49 -19.35
CA LEU A 201 4.93 4.07 -20.63
C LEU A 201 4.75 5.25 -21.60
N GLU A 202 4.43 6.45 -21.10
CA GLU A 202 4.41 7.69 -21.89
C GLU A 202 5.77 7.93 -22.58
N GLN A 203 6.88 7.76 -21.85
CA GLN A 203 8.21 7.93 -22.42
C GLN A 203 8.58 6.81 -23.41
N LEU A 204 8.19 5.57 -23.12
CA LEU A 204 8.56 4.42 -23.93
C LEU A 204 7.76 4.34 -25.23
N LEU A 205 6.45 4.58 -25.17
CA LEU A 205 5.55 4.48 -26.32
C LEU A 205 5.49 5.77 -27.14
N GLY A 206 5.88 6.92 -26.57
CA GLY A 206 5.97 8.20 -27.29
C GLY A 206 7.17 8.30 -28.24
N LYS A 207 8.04 7.27 -28.30
CA LYS A 207 9.16 7.18 -29.25
C LYS A 207 8.99 5.88 -30.02
N ASP A 208 8.92 5.91 -31.35
CA ASP A 208 8.84 4.74 -32.26
C ASP A 208 10.07 3.82 -32.15
N VAL A 209 10.25 3.19 -30.99
CA VAL A 209 11.35 2.27 -30.74
C VAL A 209 10.76 1.04 -30.08
N SER A 210 10.92 -0.09 -30.77
CA SER A 210 10.66 -1.45 -30.31
C SER A 210 11.57 -1.83 -29.13
N LYS A 211 11.49 -1.11 -28.01
CA LYS A 211 12.11 -1.52 -26.75
C LYS A 211 11.15 -2.43 -26.00
N GLU A 212 11.72 -3.45 -25.35
CA GLU A 212 11.00 -4.32 -24.42
C GLU A 212 10.30 -3.46 -23.37
N ILE A 213 8.97 -3.56 -23.32
CA ILE A 213 8.15 -2.83 -22.36
C ILE A 213 8.26 -3.55 -21.00
N PRO A 214 8.43 -2.83 -19.87
CA PRO A 214 8.58 -3.43 -18.53
C PRO A 214 7.47 -4.42 -18.17
N GLN A 215 7.84 -5.68 -17.96
CA GLN A 215 6.94 -6.78 -17.59
C GLN A 215 6.89 -7.03 -16.07
N SER A 216 7.90 -6.59 -15.31
CA SER A 216 7.97 -6.75 -13.85
C SER A 216 7.90 -5.42 -13.11
N LEU A 217 7.61 -5.47 -11.80
CA LEU A 217 7.65 -4.28 -10.95
C LEU A 217 9.04 -3.66 -10.93
N THR A 218 10.06 -4.50 -10.79
CA THR A 218 11.46 -4.05 -10.75
C THR A 218 11.85 -3.38 -12.05
N GLN A 219 11.46 -3.94 -13.20
CA GLN A 219 11.68 -3.29 -14.50
C GLN A 219 11.01 -1.92 -14.57
N MET A 220 9.78 -1.80 -14.05
CA MET A 220 9.04 -0.54 -14.03
C MET A 220 9.78 0.55 -13.22
N TYR A 221 10.33 0.19 -12.05
CA TYR A 221 11.10 1.12 -11.22
C TYR A 221 12.46 1.47 -11.80
N SER A 222 13.16 0.50 -12.40
CA SER A 222 14.39 0.75 -13.15
C SER A 222 14.17 1.77 -14.26
N HIS A 223 13.10 1.60 -15.03
CA HIS A 223 12.74 2.54 -16.09
C HIS A 223 12.33 3.90 -15.52
N PHE A 224 11.54 3.91 -14.44
CA PHE A 224 11.10 5.14 -13.79
C PHE A 224 12.30 5.97 -13.32
N LEU A 225 13.28 5.35 -12.66
CA LEU A 225 14.50 6.03 -12.23
C LEU A 225 15.22 6.69 -13.41
N ILE A 226 15.44 5.94 -14.50
CA ILE A 226 16.10 6.48 -15.70
C ILE A 226 15.28 7.61 -16.34
N VAL A 227 13.96 7.48 -16.40
CA VAL A 227 13.05 8.52 -16.92
C VAL A 227 13.22 9.82 -16.14
N GLN A 228 13.27 9.76 -14.80
CA GLN A 228 13.43 10.96 -13.97
C GLN A 228 14.79 11.60 -14.16
N ILE A 229 15.86 10.81 -14.24
CA ILE A 229 17.22 11.32 -14.48
C ILE A 229 17.31 12.04 -15.84
N ILE A 230 16.78 11.42 -16.90
CA ILE A 230 16.76 12.03 -18.24
C ILE A 230 15.94 13.32 -18.25
N LYS A 231 14.82 13.36 -17.53
CA LYS A 231 14.02 14.59 -17.40
C LYS A 231 14.82 15.70 -16.72
N ASN A 232 15.53 15.42 -15.62
CA ASN A 232 16.35 16.41 -14.93
C ASN A 232 17.45 17.00 -15.84
N ARG A 233 18.15 16.17 -16.62
CA ARG A 233 19.16 16.65 -17.59
C ARG A 233 18.60 17.65 -18.61
N LYS A 234 17.37 17.43 -19.09
CA LYS A 234 16.71 18.33 -20.04
C LYS A 234 16.39 19.70 -19.43
N TYR A 235 16.05 19.74 -18.15
CA TYR A 235 15.80 21.00 -17.44
C TYR A 235 17.09 21.81 -17.24
N GLN A 236 18.25 21.16 -17.16
CA GLN A 236 19.55 21.81 -16.95
C GLN A 236 20.20 22.37 -18.24
N GLY A 237 19.56 22.26 -19.41
CA GLY A 237 20.06 22.87 -20.65
C GLY A 237 21.31 22.21 -21.26
N ASN A 238 21.75 21.07 -20.74
CA ASN A 238 22.88 20.32 -21.31
C ASN A 238 22.52 19.82 -22.73
N CYS A 239 23.35 20.14 -23.73
CA CYS A 239 23.23 19.64 -25.10
C CYS A 239 23.20 18.11 -25.10
N VAL A 240 22.01 17.53 -25.23
CA VAL A 240 21.82 16.07 -25.18
C VAL A 240 22.25 15.48 -26.52
N THR A 241 23.47 14.93 -26.59
CA THR A 241 23.63 13.72 -27.39
C THR A 241 22.65 12.69 -26.82
N ASN A 242 21.73 12.20 -27.66
CA ASN A 242 20.60 11.32 -27.36
C ASN A 242 20.97 9.94 -26.75
N SER A 243 22.09 9.82 -26.03
CA SER A 243 22.50 8.58 -25.41
C SER A 243 21.65 8.32 -24.16
N LYS A 244 20.95 7.18 -24.15
CA LYS A 244 20.22 6.65 -22.98
C LYS A 244 21.17 6.12 -21.90
N ILE A 245 22.43 6.56 -21.92
CA ILE A 245 23.53 6.08 -21.10
C ILE A 245 23.68 7.05 -19.92
N LEU A 246 23.71 6.51 -18.70
CA LEU A 246 23.99 7.29 -17.50
C LEU A 246 25.48 7.70 -17.48
N SER A 247 25.72 9.00 -17.31
CA SER A 247 27.03 9.61 -17.03
C SER A 247 27.56 9.11 -15.69
N MET A 248 28.86 9.31 -15.46
CA MET A 248 29.48 8.94 -14.18
C MET A 248 28.83 9.69 -13.00
N GLU A 249 28.53 10.97 -13.17
CA GLU A 249 27.83 11.80 -12.17
C GLU A 249 26.46 11.23 -11.79
N ASP A 250 25.67 10.80 -12.78
CA ASP A 250 24.36 10.18 -12.51
C ASP A 250 24.48 8.88 -11.73
N ARG A 251 25.54 8.10 -11.98
CA ARG A 251 25.78 6.86 -11.22
C ARG A 251 26.10 7.17 -9.78
N GLU A 252 26.98 8.14 -9.57
CA GLU A 252 27.42 8.55 -8.25
C GLU A 252 26.24 9.01 -7.41
N ILE A 253 25.40 9.91 -7.94
CA ILE A 253 24.24 10.40 -7.18
C ILE A 253 23.19 9.32 -6.93
N ILE A 254 22.95 8.39 -7.87
CA ILE A 254 22.05 7.25 -7.63
C ILE A 254 22.57 6.39 -6.48
N LEU A 255 23.88 6.13 -6.42
CA LEU A 255 24.49 5.35 -5.35
C LEU A 255 24.41 6.09 -4.01
N LYS A 256 24.67 7.41 -3.99
CA LYS A 256 24.50 8.24 -2.80
C LYS A 256 23.04 8.23 -2.30
N LEU A 257 22.07 8.40 -3.20
CA LEU A 257 20.63 8.32 -2.88
C LEU A 257 20.22 6.91 -2.42
N GLY A 258 20.81 5.87 -3.00
CA GLY A 258 20.64 4.49 -2.58
C GLY A 258 21.18 4.23 -1.18
N LYS A 259 22.37 4.75 -0.88
CA LYS A 259 22.97 4.72 0.46
C LYS A 259 22.07 5.42 1.49
N LEU A 260 21.61 6.64 1.19
CA LEU A 260 20.67 7.38 2.04
C LEU A 260 19.39 6.56 2.27
N SER A 261 18.82 6.01 1.19
CA SER A 261 17.59 5.21 1.24
C SER A 261 17.75 3.98 2.13
N PHE A 262 18.87 3.27 2.03
CA PHE A 262 19.16 2.07 2.80
C PHE A 262 19.25 2.38 4.30
N HIS A 263 20.11 3.33 4.70
CA HIS A 263 20.25 3.72 6.12
C HIS A 263 18.93 4.25 6.70
N ALA A 264 18.18 5.01 5.90
CA ALA A 264 16.88 5.50 6.31
C ALA A 264 15.86 4.38 6.49
N LEU A 265 15.85 3.39 5.60
CA LEU A 265 14.94 2.23 5.69
C LEU A 265 15.23 1.41 6.95
N GLU A 266 16.50 1.21 7.30
CA GLU A 266 16.91 0.53 8.54
C GLU A 266 16.46 1.28 9.81
N LYS A 267 16.52 2.61 9.79
CA LYS A 267 16.08 3.46 10.90
C LYS A 267 14.58 3.72 10.92
N GLY A 268 13.83 3.30 9.89
CA GLY A 268 12.41 3.64 9.72
C GLY A 268 12.17 5.13 9.45
N ASN A 269 13.15 5.85 8.89
CA ASN A 269 13.06 7.26 8.55
C ASN A 269 12.48 7.46 7.14
N LEU A 270 11.52 8.38 7.02
CA LEU A 270 10.91 8.81 5.74
C LEU A 270 11.29 10.24 5.34
N ILE A 271 11.94 10.96 6.27
CA ILE A 271 12.35 12.35 6.13
C ILE A 271 13.83 12.41 6.48
N PHE A 272 14.58 13.18 5.70
CA PHE A 272 16.02 13.37 5.83
C PHE A 272 16.30 14.84 6.06
N TYR A 273 17.25 15.12 6.94
CA TYR A 273 17.75 16.47 7.19
C TYR A 273 19.08 16.67 6.48
N LYS A 274 19.63 17.88 6.57
CA LYS A 274 20.90 18.22 5.93
C LYS A 274 22.03 17.28 6.38
N GLU A 275 22.05 16.93 7.66
CA GLU A 275 23.05 16.04 8.26
C GLU A 275 22.95 14.62 7.71
N ASP A 276 21.72 14.13 7.45
CA ASP A 276 21.50 12.82 6.84
C ASP A 276 22.04 12.80 5.39
N LEU A 277 21.80 13.87 4.62
CA LEU A 277 22.36 14.03 3.27
C LEU A 277 23.89 14.07 3.30
N GLU A 278 24.47 14.89 4.17
CA GLU A 278 25.92 15.06 4.32
C GLU A 278 26.61 13.76 4.73
N SER A 279 26.00 12.98 5.63
CA SER A 279 26.52 11.66 6.03
C SER A 279 26.59 10.65 4.87
N CYS A 280 25.80 10.89 3.82
CA CYS A 280 25.78 10.10 2.59
C CYS A 280 26.56 10.75 1.44
N GLY A 281 27.23 11.88 1.68
CA GLY A 281 28.00 12.63 0.69
C GLY A 281 27.15 13.35 -0.35
N ILE A 282 25.90 13.70 -0.01
CA ILE A 282 24.97 14.43 -0.87
C ILE A 282 24.95 15.89 -0.42
N GLU A 283 25.25 16.82 -1.33
CA GLU A 283 25.03 18.23 -1.04
C GLU A 283 23.54 18.59 -1.14
N ALA A 284 23.09 19.53 -0.30
CA ALA A 284 21.71 20.00 -0.31
C ALA A 284 21.25 20.49 -1.71
N SER A 285 22.16 21.12 -2.46
CA SER A 285 21.97 21.53 -3.86
C SER A 285 21.74 20.32 -4.78
N GLU A 286 22.54 19.26 -4.66
CA GLU A 286 22.37 18.03 -5.45
C GLU A 286 21.00 17.38 -5.19
N ALA A 287 20.57 17.30 -3.93
CA ALA A 287 19.26 16.72 -3.59
C ALA A 287 18.10 17.48 -4.30
N THR A 288 18.18 18.81 -4.35
CA THR A 288 17.17 19.64 -5.03
C THR A 288 17.15 19.47 -6.55
N MET A 289 18.29 19.17 -7.17
CA MET A 289 18.37 18.90 -8.61
C MET A 289 17.60 17.64 -9.02
N TYR A 290 17.40 16.71 -8.09
CA TYR A 290 16.63 15.49 -8.30
C TYR A 290 15.26 15.54 -7.60
N SER A 291 14.61 16.72 -7.57
CA SER A 291 13.29 16.96 -6.94
C SER A 291 12.19 15.95 -7.30
N HIS A 292 12.24 15.40 -8.52
CA HIS A 292 11.33 14.37 -9.02
C HIS A 292 11.51 12.98 -8.38
N LEU A 293 12.65 12.75 -7.73
CA LEU A 293 12.97 11.55 -6.96
C LEU A 293 12.96 11.86 -5.46
N CYS A 294 13.70 12.91 -5.06
CA CYS A 294 13.87 13.38 -3.69
C CYS A 294 13.41 14.83 -3.59
N THR A 295 12.23 15.06 -3.02
CA THR A 295 11.59 16.38 -2.94
C THR A 295 12.05 17.12 -1.68
N GLU A 296 12.51 18.35 -1.86
CA GLU A 296 12.74 19.30 -0.77
C GLU A 296 11.41 19.72 -0.14
N ILE A 297 11.38 19.78 1.19
CA ILE A 297 10.29 20.27 2.01
C ILE A 297 10.85 21.38 2.88
N ILE A 298 10.20 22.54 2.84
CA ILE A 298 10.51 23.64 3.74
C ILE A 298 9.77 23.40 5.05
N ILE A 299 10.51 23.40 6.16
CA ILE A 299 10.00 23.31 7.52
C ILE A 299 10.14 24.69 8.14
N GLU A 300 9.03 25.31 8.54
CA GLU A 300 9.07 26.57 9.28
C GLU A 300 9.27 26.29 10.78
N GLU A 301 10.41 26.73 11.32
CA GLU A 301 10.68 26.80 12.75
C GLU A 301 10.66 28.25 13.24
N PHE A 302 9.71 28.57 14.13
CA PHE A 302 9.68 29.82 14.91
C PHE A 302 9.89 31.11 14.11
N GLY A 303 9.02 31.39 13.14
CA GLY A 303 8.83 32.73 12.56
C GLY A 303 10.00 33.36 11.79
N ILE A 304 11.22 32.80 11.85
CA ILE A 304 12.42 33.34 11.20
C ILE A 304 13.37 32.23 10.70
N TYR A 305 13.32 30.99 11.25
CA TYR A 305 14.17 29.89 10.80
C TYR A 305 13.38 28.94 9.87
N GLN A 306 13.88 28.77 8.64
CA GLN A 306 13.38 27.73 7.73
C GLN A 306 14.42 26.62 7.67
N GLU A 307 14.09 25.46 8.25
CA GLU A 307 14.91 24.26 8.10
C GLU A 307 14.48 23.50 6.84
N LYS A 308 15.44 23.08 6.02
CA LYS A 308 15.17 22.30 4.82
C LYS A 308 15.25 20.81 5.17
N ALA A 309 14.20 20.07 4.83
CA ALA A 309 14.21 18.61 4.88
C ALA A 309 13.89 18.02 3.51
N TYR A 310 14.08 16.72 3.39
CA TYR A 310 14.01 16.00 2.13
C TYR A 310 13.23 14.70 2.32
N ARG A 311 12.52 14.26 1.28
CA ARG A 311 11.90 12.93 1.25
C ARG A 311 11.86 12.38 -0.17
N PHE A 312 11.80 11.06 -0.29
CA PHE A 312 11.44 10.46 -1.57
C PHE A 312 9.96 10.71 -1.89
N VAL A 313 9.64 10.81 -3.18
CA VAL A 313 8.25 11.01 -3.66
C VAL A 313 7.28 9.93 -3.17
N HIS A 314 7.80 8.73 -2.89
CA HIS A 314 7.06 7.64 -2.29
C HIS A 314 8.00 6.62 -1.61
N LEU A 315 7.52 5.92 -0.57
CA LEU A 315 8.30 4.91 0.15
C LEU A 315 8.81 3.78 -0.77
N SER A 316 8.00 3.33 -1.73
CA SER A 316 8.45 2.29 -2.66
C SER A 316 9.65 2.70 -3.52
N LEU A 317 9.87 4.01 -3.74
CA LEU A 317 11.07 4.49 -4.42
C LEU A 317 12.29 4.41 -3.48
N GLN A 318 12.11 4.74 -2.20
CA GLN A 318 13.14 4.54 -1.17
C GLN A 318 13.51 3.05 -1.06
N GLU A 319 12.52 2.16 -1.00
CA GLU A 319 12.75 0.70 -0.97
C GLU A 319 13.49 0.20 -2.23
N TYR A 320 13.13 0.72 -3.42
CA TYR A 320 13.80 0.39 -4.67
C TYR A 320 15.27 0.87 -4.69
N LEU A 321 15.53 2.12 -4.29
CA LEU A 321 16.88 2.68 -4.25
C LEU A 321 17.76 1.97 -3.20
N ALA A 322 17.19 1.62 -2.04
CA ALA A 322 17.87 0.80 -1.04
C ALA A 322 18.22 -0.60 -1.59
N ALA A 323 17.29 -1.24 -2.30
CA ALA A 323 17.52 -2.54 -2.93
C ALA A 323 18.61 -2.46 -4.01
N LEU A 324 18.59 -1.40 -4.83
CA LEU A 324 19.62 -1.13 -5.84
C LEU A 324 21.00 -0.95 -5.21
N TYR A 325 21.10 -0.24 -4.09
CA TYR A 325 22.34 -0.05 -3.35
C TYR A 325 22.88 -1.37 -2.77
N ALA A 326 22.03 -2.15 -2.10
CA ALA A 326 22.42 -3.45 -1.55
C ALA A 326 22.87 -4.43 -2.65
N PHE A 327 22.14 -4.46 -3.76
CA PHE A 327 22.50 -5.25 -4.94
C PHE A 327 23.82 -4.79 -5.57
N TYR A 328 24.04 -3.48 -5.68
CA TYR A 328 25.30 -2.91 -6.19
C TYR A 328 26.49 -3.33 -5.34
N LEU A 329 26.43 -3.16 -4.02
CA LEU A 329 27.52 -3.52 -3.12
C LEU A 329 27.82 -5.02 -3.12
N CYS A 330 26.80 -5.86 -3.14
CA CYS A 330 27.00 -7.30 -3.22
C CYS A 330 27.65 -7.72 -4.55
N THR A 331 27.26 -7.10 -5.66
CA THR A 331 27.75 -7.54 -6.99
C THR A 331 29.07 -6.89 -7.40
N GLN A 332 29.36 -5.66 -6.97
CA GLN A 332 30.59 -4.93 -7.33
C GLN A 332 31.64 -4.96 -6.23
N GLU A 333 31.23 -4.87 -4.97
CA GLU A 333 32.15 -4.81 -3.81
C GLU A 333 32.21 -6.13 -3.02
N LYS A 334 31.38 -7.12 -3.38
CA LYS A 334 31.22 -8.39 -2.66
C LYS A 334 30.79 -8.23 -1.20
N ILE A 335 30.05 -7.17 -0.88
CA ILE A 335 29.59 -6.89 0.48
C ILE A 335 28.10 -7.23 0.60
N ASN A 336 27.76 -8.15 1.51
CA ASN A 336 26.37 -8.36 1.92
C ASN A 336 26.00 -7.39 3.06
N VAL A 337 25.48 -6.21 2.70
CA VAL A 337 25.05 -5.21 3.69
C VAL A 337 23.94 -5.65 4.63
N LEU A 338 23.25 -6.75 4.31
CA LEU A 338 22.19 -7.28 5.16
C LEU A 338 22.71 -8.21 6.25
N ASP A 339 23.95 -8.67 6.14
CA ASP A 339 24.58 -9.57 7.10
C ASP A 339 26.10 -9.33 7.18
N PRO A 340 26.52 -8.21 7.81
CA PRO A 340 27.93 -7.80 7.85
C PRO A 340 28.82 -8.72 8.70
N ASP A 341 28.24 -9.53 9.59
CA ASP A 341 28.96 -10.37 10.56
C ASP A 341 29.18 -11.82 10.08
N SER A 342 28.64 -12.19 8.92
CA SER A 342 28.81 -13.52 8.32
C SER A 342 30.27 -13.82 7.91
N GLY A 343 30.69 -15.09 7.90
CA GLY A 343 32.06 -15.47 7.55
C GLY A 343 32.43 -15.21 6.08
N ALA A 344 33.71 -14.94 5.80
CA ALA A 344 34.23 -14.50 4.49
C ALA A 344 33.90 -15.42 3.28
N GLU A 345 33.57 -16.69 3.49
CA GLU A 345 33.17 -17.64 2.42
C GLU A 345 31.67 -17.62 2.10
N GLU A 346 30.80 -17.12 3.00
CA GLU A 346 29.35 -17.01 2.80
C GLU A 346 28.91 -15.62 2.31
N GLN A 347 29.76 -14.59 2.45
CA GLN A 347 29.48 -13.20 2.08
C GLN A 347 29.47 -12.92 0.56
N GLU A 348 30.09 -13.77 -0.27
CA GLU A 348 30.43 -13.40 -1.65
C GLU A 348 29.35 -13.72 -2.70
N THR A 349 28.25 -14.39 -2.33
CA THR A 349 27.26 -14.86 -3.32
C THR A 349 25.97 -14.05 -3.32
N LEU A 350 25.44 -13.80 -4.51
CA LEU A 350 24.12 -13.17 -4.69
C LEU A 350 23.00 -13.99 -4.01
N SER A 351 23.17 -15.32 -3.91
CA SER A 351 22.28 -16.21 -3.17
C SER A 351 22.30 -15.95 -1.66
N ALA A 352 23.43 -15.56 -1.07
CA ALA A 352 23.52 -15.19 0.34
C ALA A 352 22.76 -13.89 0.61
N LEU A 353 22.96 -12.85 -0.21
CA LEU A 353 22.18 -11.61 -0.14
C LEU A 353 20.67 -11.90 -0.21
N HIS A 354 20.24 -12.76 -1.13
CA HIS A 354 18.83 -13.12 -1.24
C HIS A 354 18.28 -13.80 0.03
N LYS A 355 19.02 -14.74 0.63
CA LYS A 355 18.62 -15.39 1.87
C LYS A 355 18.51 -14.38 3.02
N SER A 356 19.53 -13.54 3.22
CA SER A 356 19.51 -12.49 4.25
C SER A 356 18.35 -11.51 4.04
N ALA A 357 18.04 -11.13 2.79
CA ALA A 357 16.91 -10.28 2.46
C ALA A 357 15.56 -10.93 2.77
N ILE A 358 15.40 -12.22 2.43
CA ILE A 358 14.19 -12.99 2.72
C ILE A 358 13.99 -13.08 4.24
N ASP A 359 15.03 -13.41 4.99
CA ASP A 359 14.95 -13.58 6.43
C ASP A 359 14.62 -12.25 7.12
N LYS A 360 15.29 -11.14 6.76
CA LYS A 360 14.98 -9.81 7.28
C LYS A 360 13.54 -9.37 6.94
N ALA A 361 13.07 -9.66 5.73
CA ALA A 361 11.71 -9.30 5.33
C ALA A 361 10.64 -10.10 6.10
N LEU A 362 10.89 -11.37 6.40
CA LEU A 362 9.97 -12.20 7.20
C LEU A 362 10.01 -11.81 8.69
N GLN A 363 11.16 -11.39 9.20
CA GLN A 363 11.30 -10.85 10.58
C GLN A 363 10.65 -9.47 10.74
N SER A 364 10.43 -8.74 9.65
CA SER A 364 9.77 -7.43 9.67
C SER A 364 8.31 -7.55 10.11
N ARG A 365 7.98 -6.99 11.29
CA ARG A 365 6.62 -7.06 11.86
C ARG A 365 5.54 -6.45 10.96
N ASN A 366 5.86 -5.36 10.27
CA ASN A 366 4.90 -4.57 9.48
C ASN A 366 5.11 -4.67 7.96
N GLY A 367 6.14 -5.39 7.50
CA GLY A 367 6.39 -5.65 6.08
C GLY A 367 7.00 -4.50 5.31
N HIS A 368 7.62 -3.56 6.01
CA HIS A 368 8.32 -2.44 5.38
C HIS A 368 9.51 -2.84 4.49
N LEU A 369 9.86 -4.13 4.42
CA LEU A 369 10.91 -4.66 3.55
C LEU A 369 10.37 -5.54 2.41
N ASP A 370 9.05 -5.65 2.25
CA ASP A 370 8.45 -6.55 1.25
C ASP A 370 8.75 -6.12 -0.18
N LEU A 371 8.63 -4.81 -0.49
CA LEU A 371 8.99 -4.31 -1.82
C LEU A 371 10.51 -4.29 -2.00
N PHE A 372 11.27 -3.92 -0.96
CA PHE A 372 12.73 -4.03 -0.96
C PHE A 372 13.20 -5.44 -1.37
N LEU A 373 12.63 -6.49 -0.77
CA LEU A 373 12.93 -7.88 -1.13
C LEU A 373 12.60 -8.19 -2.59
N ARG A 374 11.40 -7.80 -3.05
CA ARG A 374 10.98 -7.99 -4.44
C ARG A 374 11.93 -7.32 -5.43
N PHE A 375 12.38 -6.11 -5.13
CA PHE A 375 13.32 -5.37 -5.95
C PHE A 375 14.70 -6.01 -5.99
N ILE A 376 15.26 -6.44 -4.86
CA ILE A 376 16.55 -7.16 -4.83
C ILE A 376 16.49 -8.38 -5.76
N LEU A 377 15.44 -9.18 -5.63
CA LEU A 377 15.28 -10.41 -6.42
C LEU A 377 15.10 -10.10 -7.92
N GLY A 378 14.29 -9.09 -8.27
CA GLY A 378 14.12 -8.69 -9.65
C GLY A 378 15.40 -8.14 -10.28
N LEU A 379 16.20 -7.35 -9.54
CA LEU A 379 17.47 -6.77 -10.01
C LEU A 379 18.49 -7.86 -10.39
N SER A 380 18.38 -9.04 -9.77
CA SER A 380 19.23 -10.20 -10.03
C SER A 380 19.00 -10.88 -11.38
N LEU A 381 17.87 -10.62 -12.06
CA LEU A 381 17.60 -11.14 -13.40
C LEU A 381 18.39 -10.41 -14.49
N GLU A 382 18.84 -11.15 -15.51
CA GLU A 382 19.64 -10.61 -16.62
C GLU A 382 18.89 -9.52 -17.42
N SER A 383 17.56 -9.60 -17.53
CA SER A 383 16.75 -8.57 -18.19
C SER A 383 16.82 -7.21 -17.48
N ASN A 384 16.94 -7.21 -16.15
CA ASN A 384 17.15 -5.99 -15.36
C ASN A 384 18.63 -5.58 -15.32
N LYS A 385 19.53 -6.56 -15.32
CA LYS A 385 20.96 -6.29 -15.40
C LYS A 385 21.32 -5.62 -16.71
N THR A 386 20.96 -6.14 -17.88
CA THR A 386 21.27 -5.56 -19.21
C THR A 386 20.82 -4.10 -19.35
N PHE A 387 19.66 -3.76 -18.78
CA PHE A 387 19.12 -2.39 -18.76
C PHE A 387 19.97 -1.43 -17.91
N LEU A 388 20.52 -1.91 -16.79
CA LEU A 388 21.41 -1.17 -15.89
C LEU A 388 22.92 -1.36 -16.22
N GLN A 389 23.31 -2.40 -16.95
CA GLN A 389 24.69 -2.81 -17.27
C GLN A 389 25.34 -1.88 -18.30
N GLY A 390 24.55 -1.20 -19.13
CA GLY A 390 25.07 -0.08 -19.94
C GLY A 390 25.42 1.16 -19.11
N SER A 391 24.94 1.23 -17.87
CA SER A 391 24.73 2.51 -17.17
C SER A 391 25.13 2.55 -15.70
N LEU A 392 25.37 1.43 -14.99
CA LEU A 392 25.72 1.37 -13.55
C LEU A 392 26.63 0.18 -13.18
N MET A 393 26.63 -0.92 -13.95
CA MET A 393 27.23 -2.20 -13.55
C MET A 393 28.30 -2.71 -14.52
N SER A 394 29.38 -3.33 -14.04
CA SER A 394 30.40 -3.98 -14.90
C SER A 394 29.99 -5.41 -15.32
N LYS A 395 30.53 -5.92 -16.43
CA LYS A 395 30.23 -7.22 -17.09
C LYS A 395 30.54 -8.49 -16.28
N ARG A 396 30.80 -8.41 -14.98
CA ARG A 396 31.11 -9.58 -14.15
C ARG A 396 29.88 -9.99 -13.36
N ASN A 397 29.23 -11.08 -13.77
CA ASN A 397 28.68 -12.13 -12.89
C ASN A 397 27.88 -13.14 -13.73
N ALA A 398 28.60 -14.08 -14.36
CA ALA A 398 28.04 -15.07 -15.28
C ALA A 398 27.49 -16.36 -14.62
N ASN A 399 27.53 -16.50 -13.29
CA ASN A 399 27.34 -17.82 -12.65
C ASN A 399 26.20 -17.92 -11.62
N TRP A 400 25.39 -16.88 -11.40
CA TRP A 400 24.23 -17.03 -10.50
C TRP A 400 23.07 -17.74 -11.22
N THR A 401 22.52 -18.77 -10.58
CA THR A 401 21.27 -19.42 -10.98
C THR A 401 20.18 -19.14 -9.96
N ALA A 402 18.94 -19.00 -10.43
CA ALA A 402 17.80 -18.75 -9.56
C ALA A 402 17.44 -19.95 -8.65
N GLU A 403 17.99 -21.14 -8.93
CA GLU A 403 17.56 -22.41 -8.32
C GLU A 403 17.64 -22.40 -6.79
N ASP A 404 18.78 -21.98 -6.22
CA ASP A 404 18.97 -21.95 -4.76
C ASP A 404 18.01 -20.95 -4.09
N THR A 405 17.81 -19.80 -4.73
CA THR A 405 16.91 -18.76 -4.24
C THR A 405 15.46 -19.22 -4.29
N VAL A 406 15.04 -19.82 -5.42
CA VAL A 406 13.69 -20.41 -5.59
C VAL A 406 13.45 -21.52 -4.56
N LYS A 407 14.43 -22.41 -4.36
CA LYS A 407 14.34 -23.48 -3.38
C LYS A 407 14.17 -22.93 -1.97
N TYR A 408 14.90 -21.87 -1.62
CA TYR A 408 14.77 -21.20 -0.32
C TYR A 408 13.40 -20.54 -0.16
N ILE A 409 12.93 -19.77 -1.15
CA ILE A 409 11.59 -19.14 -1.10
C ILE A 409 10.49 -20.21 -0.92
N LYS A 410 10.57 -21.32 -1.67
CA LYS A 410 9.61 -22.44 -1.54
C LYS A 410 9.65 -23.10 -0.16
N LYS A 411 10.83 -23.17 0.48
CA LYS A 411 10.96 -23.63 1.87
C LYS A 411 10.23 -22.65 2.80
N MET A 412 10.53 -21.36 2.70
CA MET A 412 9.92 -20.33 3.56
C MET A 412 8.39 -20.26 3.39
N ILE A 413 7.85 -20.40 2.17
CA ILE A 413 6.40 -20.45 1.94
C ILE A 413 5.72 -21.58 2.73
N LYS A 414 6.40 -22.72 2.91
CA LYS A 414 5.85 -23.88 3.63
C LYS A 414 5.89 -23.71 5.15
N GLU A 415 6.82 -22.88 5.64
CA GLU A 415 7.08 -22.64 7.07
C GLU A 415 6.36 -21.37 7.58
N GLU A 416 6.03 -20.43 6.70
CA GLU A 416 5.38 -19.17 7.03
C GLU A 416 3.87 -19.34 7.32
N PHE A 417 3.36 -18.56 8.27
CA PHE A 417 1.97 -18.58 8.69
C PHE A 417 1.19 -17.35 8.24
N SER A 418 1.82 -16.19 8.06
CA SER A 418 1.11 -14.97 7.67
C SER A 418 0.67 -15.03 6.19
N PRO A 419 -0.62 -14.82 5.89
CA PRO A 419 -1.11 -14.83 4.51
C PRO A 419 -0.46 -13.73 3.66
N ASP A 420 -0.25 -12.54 4.21
CA ASP A 420 0.38 -11.42 3.50
C ASP A 420 1.85 -11.70 3.18
N ARG A 421 2.58 -12.33 4.11
CA ARG A 421 3.98 -12.76 3.89
C ARG A 421 4.07 -13.81 2.80
N ILE A 422 3.20 -14.80 2.83
CA ILE A 422 3.14 -15.85 1.80
C ILE A 422 2.85 -15.23 0.43
N ILE A 423 1.87 -14.33 0.34
CA ILE A 423 1.56 -13.61 -0.90
C ILE A 423 2.76 -12.80 -1.39
N ASN A 424 3.49 -12.14 -0.50
CA ASN A 424 4.72 -11.44 -0.88
C ASN A 424 5.78 -12.40 -1.44
N LEU A 425 6.00 -13.56 -0.82
CA LEU A 425 6.92 -14.59 -1.34
C LEU A 425 6.49 -15.14 -2.71
N PHE A 426 5.18 -15.21 -3.00
CA PHE A 426 4.70 -15.50 -4.35
C PHE A 426 5.03 -14.38 -5.35
N HIS A 427 4.88 -13.11 -4.95
CA HIS A 427 5.34 -12.00 -5.78
C HIS A 427 6.85 -12.03 -6.00
N CYS A 428 7.65 -12.47 -5.02
CA CYS A 428 9.09 -12.69 -5.17
C CYS A 428 9.40 -13.75 -6.23
N LEU A 429 8.69 -14.89 -6.24
CA LEU A 429 8.81 -15.91 -7.30
C LEU A 429 8.48 -15.32 -8.69
N TYR A 430 7.45 -14.48 -8.78
CA TYR A 430 7.10 -13.79 -10.03
C TYR A 430 8.18 -12.81 -10.49
N GLU A 431 8.78 -12.04 -9.58
CA GLU A 431 9.86 -11.11 -9.94
C GLU A 431 11.12 -11.82 -10.46
N ILE A 432 11.37 -13.07 -10.07
CA ILE A 432 12.47 -13.90 -10.61
C ILE A 432 12.04 -14.81 -11.77
N ASN A 433 10.85 -14.57 -12.35
CA ASN A 433 10.26 -15.34 -13.44
C ASN A 433 10.08 -16.85 -13.13
N ASP A 434 9.95 -17.23 -11.86
CA ASP A 434 9.59 -18.60 -11.46
C ASP A 434 8.07 -18.74 -11.32
N HIS A 435 7.49 -19.51 -12.24
CA HIS A 435 6.06 -19.89 -12.19
C HIS A 435 5.88 -21.36 -11.80
N SER A 436 6.93 -22.02 -11.31
CA SER A 436 6.93 -23.47 -11.10
C SER A 436 5.96 -23.89 -9.99
N LEU A 437 5.91 -23.15 -8.89
CA LEU A 437 4.99 -23.41 -7.77
C LEU A 437 3.53 -23.16 -8.19
N VAL A 438 3.29 -22.13 -9.01
CA VAL A 438 1.97 -21.87 -9.59
C VAL A 438 1.54 -23.01 -10.50
N LYS A 439 2.43 -23.54 -11.34
CA LYS A 439 2.14 -24.70 -12.20
C LYS A 439 1.87 -25.96 -11.37
N GLU A 440 2.62 -26.18 -10.29
CA GLU A 440 2.40 -27.29 -9.35
C GLU A 440 0.99 -27.23 -8.75
N ILE A 441 0.57 -26.05 -8.30
CA ILE A 441 -0.77 -25.82 -7.76
C ILE A 441 -1.83 -26.02 -8.84
N HIS A 442 -1.69 -25.43 -10.03
CA HIS A 442 -2.64 -25.67 -11.13
C HIS A 442 -2.77 -27.16 -11.48
N THR A 443 -1.66 -27.90 -11.45
CA THR A 443 -1.65 -29.35 -11.69
C THR A 443 -2.38 -30.09 -10.58
N TYR A 444 -2.17 -29.69 -9.32
CA TYR A 444 -2.93 -30.19 -8.18
C TYR A 444 -4.44 -29.95 -8.35
N LEU A 445 -4.85 -28.76 -8.79
CA LEU A 445 -6.27 -28.44 -9.05
C LEU A 445 -6.87 -29.34 -10.15
N LYS A 446 -6.13 -29.55 -11.25
CA LYS A 446 -6.58 -30.41 -12.36
C LYS A 446 -6.70 -31.87 -11.96
N THR A 447 -5.82 -32.34 -11.06
CA THR A 447 -5.73 -33.76 -10.68
C THR A 447 -6.66 -34.16 -9.53
N ARG A 448 -7.48 -33.23 -8.99
CA ARG A 448 -8.60 -33.47 -8.06
C ARG A 448 -8.31 -34.50 -6.96
N LYS A 449 -7.20 -34.34 -6.22
CA LYS A 449 -6.90 -35.21 -5.07
C LYS A 449 -7.62 -34.73 -3.80
N PRO A 450 -8.26 -35.63 -3.03
CA PRO A 450 -9.11 -35.28 -1.87
C PRO A 450 -8.34 -34.94 -0.58
N SER A 451 -7.06 -34.55 -0.66
CA SER A 451 -6.27 -34.22 0.53
C SER A 451 -6.59 -32.80 1.03
N LYS A 452 -6.76 -32.62 2.33
CA LYS A 452 -6.99 -31.31 2.95
C LYS A 452 -5.90 -30.30 2.54
N LEU A 453 -6.27 -29.14 2.01
CA LEU A 453 -5.32 -28.09 1.68
C LEU A 453 -4.77 -27.43 2.95
N LYS A 454 -3.45 -27.25 3.00
CA LYS A 454 -2.80 -26.45 4.04
C LYS A 454 -3.06 -24.95 3.81
N ALA A 455 -2.95 -24.16 4.86
CA ALA A 455 -3.23 -22.73 4.81
C ALA A 455 -2.37 -21.99 3.76
N TYR A 456 -1.07 -22.29 3.65
CA TYR A 456 -0.21 -21.68 2.61
C TYR A 456 -0.62 -22.09 1.20
N GLN A 457 -1.13 -23.31 0.99
CA GLN A 457 -1.64 -23.76 -0.31
C GLN A 457 -2.92 -23.01 -0.67
N CYS A 458 -3.74 -22.63 0.32
CA CYS A 458 -4.91 -21.77 0.13
C CYS A 458 -4.50 -20.34 -0.24
N SER A 459 -3.49 -19.75 0.42
CA SER A 459 -2.91 -18.45 0.01
C SER A 459 -2.37 -18.51 -1.42
N ALA A 460 -1.71 -19.61 -1.76
CA ALA A 460 -1.13 -19.82 -3.08
C ALA A 460 -2.22 -19.95 -4.16
N LEU A 461 -3.27 -20.73 -3.87
CA LEU A 461 -4.43 -20.85 -4.74
C LEU A 461 -5.10 -19.49 -4.94
N ALA A 462 -5.32 -18.73 -3.86
CA ALA A 462 -5.87 -17.38 -3.95
C ALA A 462 -5.02 -16.48 -4.85
N PHE A 463 -3.70 -16.45 -4.61
CA PHE A 463 -2.77 -15.68 -5.43
C PHE A 463 -2.85 -16.06 -6.91
N VAL A 464 -2.81 -17.36 -7.23
CA VAL A 464 -2.88 -17.86 -8.60
C VAL A 464 -4.16 -17.43 -9.30
N LEU A 465 -5.31 -17.56 -8.64
CA LEU A 465 -6.61 -17.19 -9.19
C LEU A 465 -6.75 -15.67 -9.34
N LEU A 466 -6.13 -14.89 -8.45
CA LEU A 466 -6.06 -13.45 -8.58
C LEU A 466 -5.17 -13.01 -9.75
N MET A 467 -4.07 -13.73 -9.99
CA MET A 467 -3.13 -13.50 -11.08
C MET A 467 -3.57 -14.12 -12.43
N SER A 468 -4.69 -14.83 -12.49
CA SER A 468 -5.29 -15.30 -13.75
C SER A 468 -6.05 -14.18 -14.46
N GLU A 469 -6.03 -14.16 -15.80
CA GLU A 469 -6.85 -13.27 -16.62
C GLU A 469 -8.30 -13.78 -16.75
N GLU A 470 -8.50 -15.09 -16.61
CA GLU A 470 -9.79 -15.73 -16.72
C GLU A 470 -10.58 -15.59 -15.42
N MET A 471 -11.78 -15.03 -15.51
CA MET A 471 -12.77 -15.09 -14.44
C MET A 471 -13.19 -16.54 -14.23
N LEU A 472 -13.27 -16.99 -12.98
CA LEU A 472 -13.79 -18.31 -12.68
C LEU A 472 -15.32 -18.30 -12.83
N ASP A 473 -15.85 -19.18 -13.68
CA ASP A 473 -17.30 -19.35 -13.77
C ASP A 473 -17.84 -19.95 -12.46
N ASP A 474 -17.26 -21.05 -11.99
CA ASP A 474 -17.63 -21.72 -10.74
C ASP A 474 -16.42 -21.92 -9.82
N PHE A 475 -16.56 -21.49 -8.56
CA PHE A 475 -15.61 -21.76 -7.49
C PHE A 475 -16.31 -22.48 -6.34
N ASP A 476 -16.08 -23.80 -6.23
CA ASP A 476 -16.68 -24.63 -5.19
C ASP A 476 -15.65 -25.01 -4.12
N LEU A 477 -15.82 -24.47 -2.92
CA LEU A 477 -14.91 -24.72 -1.80
C LEU A 477 -14.96 -26.14 -1.26
N LYS A 478 -16.06 -26.88 -1.47
CA LYS A 478 -16.11 -28.31 -1.16
C LYS A 478 -15.05 -29.10 -1.93
N THR A 479 -14.68 -28.63 -3.13
CA THR A 479 -13.67 -29.30 -3.96
C THR A 479 -12.25 -29.15 -3.40
N TYR A 480 -12.03 -28.18 -2.51
CA TYR A 480 -10.70 -27.82 -2.02
C TYR A 480 -10.39 -28.29 -0.60
N ASN A 481 -11.36 -28.84 0.13
CA ASN A 481 -11.20 -29.39 1.48
C ASN A 481 -10.28 -28.50 2.36
N ALA A 482 -10.58 -27.20 2.45
CA ALA A 482 -9.76 -26.23 3.17
C ALA A 482 -10.09 -26.24 4.67
N SER A 483 -9.13 -25.91 5.54
CA SER A 483 -9.43 -25.56 6.94
C SER A 483 -10.15 -24.21 7.03
N ASP A 484 -10.71 -23.86 8.18
CA ASP A 484 -11.31 -22.52 8.43
C ASP A 484 -10.33 -21.38 8.09
N LEU A 485 -9.08 -21.49 8.53
CA LEU A 485 -8.00 -20.57 8.14
C LEU A 485 -7.69 -20.56 6.63
N GLY A 486 -7.95 -21.67 5.95
CA GLY A 486 -7.81 -21.80 4.50
C GLY A 486 -8.98 -21.14 3.76
N LEU A 487 -10.19 -21.27 4.30
CA LEU A 487 -11.38 -20.58 3.81
C LEU A 487 -11.17 -19.08 3.84
N GLU A 488 -10.75 -18.50 4.97
CA GLU A 488 -10.45 -17.06 5.11
C GLU A 488 -9.52 -16.55 4.01
N ARG A 489 -8.47 -17.31 3.67
CA ARG A 489 -7.50 -16.95 2.62
C ARG A 489 -8.12 -16.96 1.22
N LEU A 490 -9.03 -17.90 0.97
CA LEU A 490 -9.69 -18.08 -0.33
C LEU A 490 -10.86 -17.11 -0.54
N LEU A 491 -11.36 -16.44 0.49
CA LEU A 491 -12.43 -15.43 0.34
C LEU A 491 -12.00 -14.26 -0.56
N SER A 492 -10.70 -13.97 -0.63
CA SER A 492 -10.15 -12.98 -1.57
C SER A 492 -10.46 -13.31 -3.04
N VAL A 493 -10.65 -14.59 -3.39
CA VAL A 493 -10.99 -15.09 -4.74
C VAL A 493 -12.41 -14.71 -5.16
N MET A 494 -13.32 -14.41 -4.21
CA MET A 494 -14.70 -14.01 -4.53
C MET A 494 -14.79 -12.87 -5.53
N ARG A 495 -13.78 -11.99 -5.54
CA ARG A 495 -13.73 -10.84 -6.44
C ARG A 495 -13.56 -11.25 -7.91
N ASN A 496 -13.09 -12.47 -8.18
CA ASN A 496 -12.77 -13.00 -9.51
C ASN A 496 -13.59 -14.25 -9.89
N CYS A 497 -14.73 -14.52 -9.23
CA CYS A 497 -15.65 -15.59 -9.64
C CYS A 497 -17.09 -15.09 -9.91
N ARG A 498 -17.83 -15.86 -10.71
CA ARG A 498 -19.27 -15.62 -10.98
C ARG A 498 -20.18 -16.45 -10.08
N SER A 499 -19.73 -17.63 -9.67
CA SER A 499 -20.45 -18.52 -8.77
C SER A 499 -19.53 -19.00 -7.66
N LEU A 500 -19.98 -18.86 -6.41
CA LEU A 500 -19.27 -19.28 -5.21
C LEU A 500 -20.13 -20.25 -4.42
N ASN A 501 -19.61 -21.48 -4.25
CA ASN A 501 -20.23 -22.47 -3.39
C ASN A 501 -19.43 -22.64 -2.10
N LEU A 502 -20.01 -22.19 -0.99
CA LEU A 502 -19.51 -22.30 0.37
C LEU A 502 -20.31 -23.28 1.22
N SER A 503 -21.34 -23.90 0.64
CA SER A 503 -22.31 -24.74 1.36
C SER A 503 -21.62 -25.85 2.16
N TYR A 504 -22.15 -26.18 3.34
CA TYR A 504 -21.69 -27.24 4.24
C TYR A 504 -20.25 -27.06 4.73
N ASN A 505 -19.80 -25.80 4.86
CA ASN A 505 -18.61 -25.42 5.60
C ASN A 505 -19.02 -24.69 6.89
N VAL A 506 -18.31 -24.94 8.00
CA VAL A 506 -18.60 -24.28 9.28
C VAL A 506 -18.08 -22.83 9.23
N LEU A 507 -18.89 -21.91 8.72
CA LEU A 507 -18.55 -20.48 8.65
C LEU A 507 -18.95 -19.74 9.92
N GLY A 508 -20.15 -20.00 10.43
CA GLY A 508 -20.75 -19.20 11.49
C GLY A 508 -20.93 -17.73 11.12
N ASP A 509 -21.37 -16.93 12.09
CA ASP A 509 -21.58 -15.48 11.88
C ASP A 509 -20.24 -14.75 11.63
N SER A 510 -19.14 -15.24 12.20
CA SER A 510 -17.79 -14.70 11.97
C SER A 510 -17.32 -14.93 10.54
N GLY A 511 -17.58 -16.09 9.94
CA GLY A 511 -17.25 -16.37 8.54
C GLY A 511 -17.95 -15.41 7.58
N LEU A 512 -19.21 -15.05 7.84
CA LEU A 512 -19.94 -14.07 7.02
C LEU A 512 -19.34 -12.65 7.11
N ARG A 513 -18.79 -12.26 8.26
CA ARG A 513 -18.03 -10.99 8.40
C ARG A 513 -16.80 -10.94 7.51
N HIS A 514 -16.21 -12.08 7.17
CA HIS A 514 -15.08 -12.14 6.24
C HIS A 514 -15.51 -12.08 4.76
N LEU A 515 -16.76 -12.43 4.43
CA LEU A 515 -17.32 -12.25 3.07
C LEU A 515 -17.68 -10.79 2.78
N ASP A 516 -18.04 -10.05 3.83
CA ASP A 516 -18.53 -8.66 3.75
C ASP A 516 -17.64 -7.73 2.90
N PRO A 517 -16.30 -7.67 3.08
CA PRO A 517 -15.44 -6.84 2.25
C PRO A 517 -15.43 -7.23 0.76
N GLY A 518 -15.65 -8.51 0.46
CA GLY A 518 -15.74 -9.05 -0.89
C GLY A 518 -17.06 -8.68 -1.56
N LEU A 519 -18.18 -8.81 -0.85
CA LEU A 519 -19.53 -8.50 -1.32
C LEU A 519 -19.74 -7.00 -1.52
N ARG A 520 -19.24 -6.16 -0.61
CA ARG A 520 -19.28 -4.69 -0.75
C ARG A 520 -18.35 -4.13 -1.83
N SER A 521 -17.46 -4.96 -2.38
CA SER A 521 -16.51 -4.49 -3.39
C SER A 521 -17.27 -4.05 -4.65
N PRO A 522 -17.04 -2.83 -5.18
CA PRO A 522 -17.65 -2.39 -6.43
C PRO A 522 -17.26 -3.28 -7.62
N ASN A 523 -16.15 -4.01 -7.50
CA ASN A 523 -15.70 -4.97 -8.50
C ASN A 523 -16.27 -6.39 -8.30
N CYS A 524 -17.18 -6.61 -7.34
CA CYS A 524 -17.76 -7.92 -7.12
C CYS A 524 -18.68 -8.29 -8.28
N ARG A 525 -18.30 -9.34 -9.03
CA ARG A 525 -19.06 -9.85 -10.18
C ARG A 525 -19.82 -11.14 -9.86
N LEU A 526 -19.93 -11.46 -8.58
CA LEU A 526 -20.60 -12.67 -8.12
C LEU A 526 -22.09 -12.62 -8.46
N GLN A 527 -22.56 -13.63 -9.18
CA GLN A 527 -23.94 -13.81 -9.60
C GLN A 527 -24.65 -14.89 -8.77
N LYS A 528 -23.90 -15.86 -8.23
CA LYS A 528 -24.43 -16.95 -7.44
C LYS A 528 -23.62 -17.17 -6.17
N LEU A 529 -24.30 -17.20 -5.02
CA LEU A 529 -23.70 -17.43 -3.71
C LEU A 529 -24.48 -18.53 -2.98
N LEU A 530 -23.83 -19.68 -2.75
CA LEU A 530 -24.42 -20.80 -2.05
C LEU A 530 -23.81 -20.96 -0.66
N LEU A 531 -24.61 -20.75 0.38
CA LEU A 531 -24.26 -20.78 1.79
C LEU A 531 -25.09 -21.81 2.56
N SER A 532 -25.63 -22.82 1.88
CA SER A 532 -26.48 -23.82 2.50
C SER A 532 -25.73 -24.60 3.58
N GLY A 533 -26.24 -24.68 4.81
CA GLY A 533 -25.64 -25.49 5.87
C GLY A 533 -24.31 -24.94 6.40
N CYS A 534 -24.19 -23.62 6.53
CA CYS A 534 -22.96 -22.93 6.97
C CYS A 534 -22.92 -22.56 8.46
N HIS A 535 -23.93 -22.96 9.24
CA HIS A 535 -24.01 -22.79 10.70
C HIS A 535 -24.00 -21.33 11.20
N PHE A 536 -24.49 -20.38 10.40
CA PHE A 536 -24.70 -19.00 10.84
C PHE A 536 -26.14 -18.75 11.30
N THR A 537 -26.35 -17.66 12.03
CA THR A 537 -27.62 -17.26 12.65
C THR A 537 -28.17 -15.98 12.03
N GLY A 538 -29.25 -15.44 12.60
CA GLY A 538 -29.79 -14.13 12.20
C GLY A 538 -28.78 -12.98 12.28
N ALA A 539 -27.78 -13.04 13.17
CA ALA A 539 -26.70 -12.04 13.21
C ALA A 539 -25.84 -12.09 11.94
N GLY A 540 -25.62 -13.28 11.38
CA GLY A 540 -24.99 -13.46 10.08
C GLY A 540 -25.81 -12.88 8.92
N CYS A 541 -27.13 -13.01 8.98
CA CYS A 541 -28.04 -12.40 8.00
C CYS A 541 -27.96 -10.87 8.01
N GLU A 542 -27.78 -10.23 9.18
CA GLU A 542 -27.58 -8.78 9.28
C GLU A 542 -26.33 -8.32 8.52
N VAL A 543 -25.24 -9.10 8.60
CA VAL A 543 -24.01 -8.85 7.84
C VAL A 543 -24.26 -8.97 6.33
N LEU A 544 -24.91 -10.06 5.90
CA LEU A 544 -25.23 -10.28 4.49
C LEU A 544 -26.15 -9.21 3.91
N ALA A 545 -27.22 -8.85 4.62
CA ALA A 545 -28.14 -7.80 4.22
C ALA A 545 -27.38 -6.48 4.03
N SER A 546 -26.63 -6.06 5.05
CA SER A 546 -25.85 -4.81 4.96
C SER A 546 -24.86 -4.82 3.78
N ALA A 547 -24.23 -5.97 3.50
CA ALA A 547 -23.31 -6.11 2.37
C ALA A 547 -24.03 -5.99 1.01
N LEU A 548 -25.19 -6.63 0.87
CA LEU A 548 -26.00 -6.63 -0.35
C LEU A 548 -26.66 -5.27 -0.62
N GLY A 549 -26.97 -4.51 0.44
CA GLY A 549 -27.52 -3.16 0.35
C GLY A 549 -26.52 -2.09 -0.10
N SER A 550 -25.24 -2.31 0.18
CA SER A 550 -24.19 -1.28 -0.02
C SER A 550 -23.74 -1.11 -1.47
N ASN A 551 -24.03 -2.08 -2.33
CA ASN A 551 -23.61 -2.08 -3.73
C ASN A 551 -24.69 -2.78 -4.55
N PRO A 552 -25.12 -2.27 -5.72
CA PRO A 552 -25.98 -3.01 -6.63
C PRO A 552 -25.29 -4.30 -7.07
N SER A 553 -25.42 -5.34 -6.25
CA SER A 553 -24.73 -6.60 -6.43
C SER A 553 -25.13 -7.20 -7.78
N CYS A 554 -24.19 -7.88 -8.44
CA CYS A 554 -24.53 -8.71 -9.60
C CYS A 554 -25.26 -10.00 -9.20
N LEU A 555 -25.56 -10.17 -7.91
CA LEU A 555 -26.06 -11.41 -7.34
C LEU A 555 -27.51 -11.63 -7.79
N ARG A 556 -27.73 -12.78 -8.43
CA ARG A 556 -29.03 -13.26 -8.92
C ARG A 556 -29.53 -14.45 -8.11
N GLU A 557 -28.62 -15.25 -7.55
CA GLU A 557 -28.98 -16.43 -6.77
C GLU A 557 -28.28 -16.43 -5.40
N LEU A 558 -29.06 -16.59 -4.33
CA LEU A 558 -28.59 -16.74 -2.97
C LEU A 558 -29.28 -17.95 -2.33
N ASP A 559 -28.49 -18.88 -1.79
CA ASP A 559 -29.00 -20.05 -1.07
C ASP A 559 -28.52 -20.03 0.38
N LEU A 560 -29.44 -19.88 1.32
CA LEU A 560 -29.22 -19.85 2.76
C LEU A 560 -29.84 -21.07 3.46
N SER A 561 -30.27 -22.08 2.70
CA SER A 561 -30.94 -23.28 3.22
C SER A 561 -30.15 -23.96 4.34
N TYR A 562 -30.83 -24.65 5.25
CA TYR A 562 -30.17 -25.42 6.33
C TYR A 562 -29.29 -24.58 7.28
N ASN A 563 -29.59 -23.29 7.46
CA ASN A 563 -29.01 -22.42 8.50
C ASN A 563 -30.07 -22.01 9.52
N ASP A 564 -29.64 -21.69 10.75
CA ASP A 564 -30.53 -21.32 11.85
C ASP A 564 -30.73 -19.79 11.92
N VAL A 565 -31.23 -19.22 10.82
CA VAL A 565 -31.30 -17.75 10.64
C VAL A 565 -32.42 -17.10 11.46
N GLY A 566 -33.45 -17.87 11.84
CA GLY A 566 -34.63 -17.41 12.57
C GLY A 566 -35.44 -16.31 11.87
N ASP A 567 -36.59 -15.97 12.45
CA ASP A 567 -37.50 -14.94 11.89
C ASP A 567 -36.82 -13.58 11.73
N ARG A 568 -35.95 -13.23 12.68
CA ARG A 568 -35.18 -11.98 12.65
C ARG A 568 -34.25 -11.91 11.45
N GLY A 569 -33.51 -12.99 11.14
CA GLY A 569 -32.63 -13.03 9.98
C GLY A 569 -33.39 -12.89 8.66
N VAL A 570 -34.54 -13.55 8.55
CA VAL A 570 -35.45 -13.45 7.40
C VAL A 570 -35.96 -12.01 7.23
N LEU A 571 -36.46 -11.39 8.30
CA LEU A 571 -36.98 -10.02 8.26
C LEU A 571 -35.93 -9.01 7.76
N VAL A 572 -34.70 -9.09 8.26
CA VAL A 572 -33.62 -8.18 7.88
C VAL A 572 -33.24 -8.35 6.40
N LEU A 573 -33.16 -9.59 5.91
CA LEU A 573 -32.91 -9.84 4.48
C LEU A 573 -34.08 -9.36 3.60
N CYS A 574 -35.33 -9.63 3.98
CA CYS A 574 -36.50 -9.18 3.23
C CYS A 574 -36.57 -7.65 3.12
N ALA A 575 -36.26 -6.93 4.21
CA ALA A 575 -36.22 -5.47 4.20
C ALA A 575 -35.20 -4.92 3.20
N GLU A 576 -34.00 -5.50 3.17
CA GLU A 576 -32.94 -5.08 2.25
C GLU A 576 -33.23 -5.46 0.78
N LEU A 577 -33.75 -6.67 0.55
CA LEU A 577 -34.11 -7.15 -0.79
C LEU A 577 -35.30 -6.39 -1.39
N SER A 578 -36.11 -5.74 -0.56
CA SER A 578 -37.20 -4.86 -1.00
C SER A 578 -36.69 -3.48 -1.48
N SER A 579 -35.39 -3.19 -1.35
CA SER A 579 -34.79 -1.97 -1.89
C SER A 579 -34.69 -2.02 -3.43
N PHE A 580 -34.86 -0.86 -4.09
CA PHE A 580 -34.85 -0.72 -5.55
C PHE A 580 -33.52 -1.12 -6.23
N SER A 581 -32.47 -1.41 -5.47
CA SER A 581 -31.14 -1.78 -5.96
C SER A 581 -30.89 -3.28 -6.07
N CYS A 582 -31.81 -4.14 -5.59
CA CYS A 582 -31.60 -5.58 -5.58
C CYS A 582 -31.84 -6.23 -6.96
N LYS A 583 -30.90 -7.08 -7.40
CA LYS A 583 -31.00 -7.88 -8.65
C LYS A 583 -31.22 -9.37 -8.41
N LEU A 584 -31.57 -9.74 -7.17
CA LEU A 584 -31.74 -11.14 -6.80
C LEU A 584 -33.01 -11.70 -7.46
N GLU A 585 -32.85 -12.79 -8.19
CA GLU A 585 -33.93 -13.49 -8.89
C GLU A 585 -34.39 -14.71 -8.10
N ASN A 586 -33.47 -15.38 -7.39
CA ASN A 586 -33.74 -16.57 -6.61
C ASN A 586 -33.12 -16.45 -5.21
N LEU A 587 -33.96 -16.64 -4.18
CA LEU A 587 -33.56 -16.81 -2.78
C LEU A 587 -34.07 -18.17 -2.30
N LYS A 588 -33.21 -18.97 -1.67
CA LYS A 588 -33.56 -20.25 -1.04
C LYS A 588 -33.24 -20.27 0.43
#